data_AF-A0A2H9MMB9-F1
#
_entry.id   AF-A0A2H9MMB9-F1
#
_cell.length_a   1.000
_cell.length_b   1.000
_cell.length_c   1.000
_cell.angle_alpha   90.00
_cell.angle_beta   90.00
_cell.angle_gamma   90.00
#
_symmetry.space_group_name_H-M   'P 1'
#
loop_
_entity.id
_entity.type
_entity.pdbx_description
1 polymer ?
#
loop_
_entity_poly.entity_id
_entity_poly.type
_entity_poly.pdbx_seq_one_letter_code
_entity_poly.pdbx_strand_id
1 'polypeptide(L)'
;MSKDRFFSFFTTSFFTFLLSYLLIKFFLVFFFYGSASPSIVFQFTPFHLLKLRDPPLLILSIIVIGINTYLHFHDTRMNLIYSLLPTGLMVAGLGAAAATLPFSSENLLYYLLLSLLLMIMLMDHNRILRMPAKKELSPRRQIEHALYQRGTMLSKMAVEAFDKLESKNPEYENLFPAKALAYALLGDYEQAMKYWEEARKAQGKKSGGEKGEKKGKD
;
A
#
# COMPACT_ATOMS: atom_id res chain seq x y z
N MET A 1 4.12 -6.26 -21.05
CA MET A 1 4.53 -5.70 -19.74
C MET A 1 4.03 -4.26 -19.66
N SER A 2 3.40 -3.81 -18.57
CA SER A 2 2.96 -2.41 -18.46
C SER A 2 4.18 -1.49 -18.29
N LYS A 3 4.11 -0.23 -18.76
CA LYS A 3 5.19 0.75 -18.69
C LYS A 3 5.75 0.91 -17.26
N ASP A 4 4.86 0.93 -16.26
CA ASP A 4 5.26 1.04 -14.85
C ASP A 4 5.96 -0.22 -14.32
N ARG A 5 5.57 -1.41 -14.78
CA ARG A 5 6.26 -2.67 -14.44
C ARG A 5 7.65 -2.73 -15.08
N PHE A 6 7.80 -2.21 -16.30
CA PHE A 6 9.11 -2.08 -16.93
C PHE A 6 10.03 -1.14 -16.17
N PHE A 7 9.55 0.02 -15.78
CA PHE A 7 10.36 0.96 -15.01
C PHE A 7 10.75 0.43 -13.64
N SER A 8 9.81 -0.19 -12.92
CA SER A 8 10.08 -0.86 -11.65
C SER A 8 11.16 -1.94 -11.79
N PHE A 9 11.01 -2.82 -12.78
CA PHE A 9 11.99 -3.87 -13.04
C PHE A 9 13.37 -3.31 -13.40
N PHE A 10 13.40 -2.27 -14.24
CA PHE A 10 14.64 -1.62 -14.66
C PHE A 10 15.38 -0.99 -13.48
N THR A 11 14.71 -0.17 -12.66
CA THR A 11 15.36 0.52 -11.53
C THR A 11 15.84 -0.47 -10.47
N THR A 12 15.03 -1.47 -10.13
CA THR A 12 15.42 -2.52 -9.17
C THR A 12 16.60 -3.36 -9.69
N SER A 13 16.60 -3.74 -10.97
CA SER A 13 17.71 -4.49 -11.58
C SER A 13 18.99 -3.66 -11.60
N PHE A 14 18.89 -2.37 -11.91
CA PHE A 14 20.04 -1.46 -11.90
C PHE A 14 20.68 -1.38 -10.51
N PHE A 15 19.90 -1.13 -9.46
CA PHE A 15 20.44 -1.02 -8.10
C PHE A 15 20.95 -2.36 -7.57
N THR A 16 20.31 -3.47 -7.93
CA THR A 16 20.80 -4.81 -7.59
C THR A 16 22.15 -5.08 -8.25
N PHE A 17 22.29 -4.79 -9.55
CA PHE A 17 23.57 -4.90 -10.25
C PHE A 17 24.65 -4.03 -9.60
N LEU A 18 24.31 -2.78 -9.27
CA LEU A 18 25.24 -1.84 -8.64
C LEU A 18 25.69 -2.31 -7.25
N LEU A 19 24.75 -2.85 -6.46
CA LEU A 19 25.05 -3.44 -5.15
C LEU A 19 25.96 -4.66 -5.29
N SER A 20 25.66 -5.57 -6.21
CA SER A 20 26.48 -6.75 -6.50
C SER A 20 27.90 -6.36 -6.91
N TYR A 21 28.05 -5.38 -7.81
CA TYR A 21 29.36 -4.86 -8.21
C TYR A 21 30.16 -4.35 -7.01
N LEU A 22 29.55 -3.56 -6.12
CA LEU A 22 30.25 -3.03 -4.94
C LEU A 22 30.58 -4.11 -3.91
N LEU A 23 29.71 -5.11 -3.71
CA LEU A 23 29.99 -6.24 -2.82
C LEU A 23 31.16 -7.08 -3.32
N ILE A 24 31.20 -7.37 -4.63
CA ILE A 24 32.33 -8.07 -5.26
C ILE A 24 33.60 -7.23 -5.09
N LYS A 25 33.53 -5.92 -5.32
CA LYS A 25 34.67 -5.03 -5.14
C LYS A 25 35.15 -4.95 -3.69
N PHE A 26 34.22 -4.88 -2.72
CA PHE A 26 34.55 -4.96 -1.30
C PHE A 26 35.31 -6.23 -0.98
N PHE A 27 34.78 -7.37 -1.43
CA PHE A 27 35.41 -8.68 -1.23
C PHE A 27 36.82 -8.71 -1.84
N LEU A 28 36.99 -8.24 -3.08
CA LEU A 28 38.30 -8.18 -3.72
C LEU A 28 39.29 -7.29 -2.96
N VAL A 29 38.87 -6.10 -2.56
CA VAL A 29 39.74 -5.16 -1.81
C VAL A 29 40.10 -5.70 -0.43
N PHE A 30 39.13 -6.28 0.28
CA PHE A 30 39.31 -6.77 1.64
C PHE A 30 40.21 -8.02 1.70
N PHE A 31 40.05 -8.95 0.76
CA PHE A 31 40.77 -10.23 0.77
C PHE A 31 42.05 -10.25 -0.08
N PHE A 32 42.18 -9.42 -1.12
CA PHE A 32 43.30 -9.48 -2.07
C PHE A 32 44.24 -8.26 -2.05
N TYR A 33 44.19 -7.46 -0.97
CA TYR A 33 45.10 -6.35 -0.63
C TYR A 33 45.80 -5.68 -1.85
N GLY A 34 45.10 -4.74 -2.50
CA GLY A 34 45.74 -3.68 -3.30
C GLY A 34 46.08 -3.95 -4.78
N SER A 35 45.81 -5.12 -5.35
CA SER A 35 46.16 -5.39 -6.78
C SER A 35 45.08 -4.99 -7.80
N ALA A 36 43.86 -4.65 -7.36
CA ALA A 36 42.76 -4.30 -8.25
C ALA A 36 42.80 -2.81 -8.66
N SER A 37 43.79 -2.46 -9.48
CA SER A 37 43.72 -1.26 -10.35
C SER A 37 42.88 -1.61 -11.59
N PRO A 38 41.94 -0.76 -12.04
CA PRO A 38 41.87 0.67 -11.77
C PRO A 38 40.95 1.10 -10.61
N SER A 39 41.25 2.30 -10.11
CA SER A 39 40.60 3.04 -9.02
C SER A 39 39.21 3.58 -9.38
N ILE A 40 38.37 2.82 -10.08
CA ILE A 40 36.96 3.22 -10.29
C ILE A 40 36.18 2.94 -8.98
N VAL A 41 36.64 3.54 -7.88
CA VAL A 41 35.85 3.68 -6.66
C VAL A 41 34.90 4.81 -6.98
N PHE A 42 33.72 4.47 -7.51
CA PHE A 42 32.69 5.46 -7.72
C PHE A 42 32.40 6.14 -6.39
N GLN A 43 32.52 7.45 -6.41
CA GLN A 43 32.23 8.31 -5.26
C GLN A 43 30.71 8.47 -5.13
N PHE A 44 30.00 7.35 -4.93
CA PHE A 44 28.54 7.31 -4.75
C PHE A 44 28.06 8.02 -3.48
N THR A 45 28.97 8.53 -2.67
CA THR A 45 28.61 9.35 -1.52
C THR A 45 29.50 10.58 -1.48
N PRO A 46 28.97 11.75 -1.08
CA PRO A 46 29.73 13.00 -1.03
C PRO A 46 30.76 13.02 0.11
N PHE A 47 30.90 11.93 0.87
CA PHE A 47 31.82 11.85 2.02
C PHE A 47 33.30 11.81 1.60
N HIS A 48 33.60 11.62 0.31
CA HIS A 48 34.95 11.85 -0.21
C HIS A 48 35.40 13.31 -0.02
N LEU A 49 34.46 14.26 0.01
CA LEU A 49 34.74 15.67 0.32
C LEU A 49 35.25 15.87 1.76
N LEU A 50 34.96 14.92 2.66
CA LEU A 50 35.44 14.91 4.04
C LEU A 50 36.82 14.28 4.19
N LYS A 51 37.51 13.97 3.08
CA LYS A 51 38.85 13.35 3.05
C LYS A 51 38.93 12.02 3.80
N LEU A 52 37.83 11.24 3.80
CA LEU A 52 37.84 9.87 4.31
C LEU A 52 38.69 8.95 3.43
N ARG A 53 39.28 7.91 4.01
CA ARG A 53 39.99 6.86 3.27
C ARG A 53 39.02 6.01 2.45
N ASP A 54 39.53 5.31 1.44
CA ASP A 54 38.72 4.53 0.49
C ASP A 54 37.90 3.39 1.12
N PRO A 55 38.40 2.58 2.09
CA PRO A 55 37.61 1.47 2.63
C PRO A 55 36.33 1.92 3.37
N PRO A 56 36.37 2.94 4.26
CA PRO A 56 35.16 3.54 4.82
C PRO A 56 34.17 4.07 3.78
N LEU A 57 34.65 4.71 2.70
CA LEU A 57 33.81 5.23 1.63
C LEU A 57 33.08 4.11 0.88
N LEU A 58 33.76 2.99 0.67
CA LEU A 58 33.19 1.83 0.01
C LEU A 58 32.11 1.16 0.86
N ILE A 59 32.32 1.01 2.17
CA ILE A 59 31.31 0.50 3.11
C ILE A 59 30.07 1.41 3.10
N LEU A 60 30.28 2.72 3.19
CA LEU A 60 29.20 3.70 3.23
C LEU A 60 28.38 3.70 1.93
N SER A 61 29.04 3.52 0.80
CA SER A 61 28.38 3.37 -0.51
C SER A 61 27.54 2.09 -0.58
N ILE A 62 28.05 0.97 -0.06
CA ILE A 62 27.28 -0.29 0.04
C ILE A 62 26.03 -0.12 0.90
N ILE A 63 26.14 0.58 2.04
CA ILE A 63 24.99 0.84 2.91
C ILE A 63 23.93 1.67 2.17
N VAL A 64 24.34 2.78 1.55
CA VAL A 64 23.43 3.68 0.83
C VAL A 64 22.74 2.96 -0.33
N ILE A 65 23.50 2.23 -1.14
CA ILE A 65 22.96 1.47 -2.28
C ILE A 65 22.12 0.28 -1.82
N GLY A 66 22.49 -0.37 -0.71
CA GLY A 66 21.72 -1.47 -0.12
C GLY A 66 20.34 -1.01 0.35
N ILE A 67 20.29 0.10 1.10
CA ILE A 67 19.02 0.73 1.49
C ILE A 67 18.20 1.10 0.25
N ASN A 68 18.84 1.70 -0.76
CA ASN A 68 18.12 2.08 -1.98
C ASN A 68 17.55 0.87 -2.73
N THR A 69 18.36 -0.19 -2.85
CA THR A 69 17.97 -1.46 -3.50
C THR A 69 16.77 -2.07 -2.78
N TYR A 70 16.78 -2.08 -1.44
CA TYR A 70 15.66 -2.55 -0.64
C TYR A 70 14.37 -1.75 -0.88
N LEU A 71 14.47 -0.42 -0.93
CA LEU A 71 13.33 0.45 -1.19
C LEU A 71 12.73 0.23 -2.59
N HIS A 72 13.58 0.02 -3.60
CA HIS A 72 13.14 -0.31 -4.95
C HIS A 72 12.56 -1.73 -5.08
N PHE A 73 13.09 -2.68 -4.32
CA PHE A 73 12.54 -4.04 -4.27
C PHE A 73 11.10 -4.05 -3.73
N HIS A 74 10.84 -3.28 -2.67
CA HIS A 74 9.50 -3.08 -2.13
C HIS A 74 8.81 -1.88 -2.80
N ASP A 75 8.46 -2.01 -4.07
CA ASP A 75 7.94 -0.97 -4.98
C ASP A 75 6.58 -0.37 -4.55
N THR A 76 6.56 0.40 -3.46
CA THR A 76 5.41 1.15 -2.96
C THR A 76 5.65 2.65 -3.12
N ARG A 77 4.57 3.44 -3.16
CA ARG A 77 4.68 4.91 -3.27
C ARG A 77 5.56 5.53 -2.18
N MET A 78 5.44 5.05 -0.94
CA MET A 78 6.24 5.56 0.17
C MET A 78 7.72 5.16 0.04
N ASN A 79 7.99 3.93 -0.38
CA ASN A 79 9.36 3.47 -0.56
C ASN A 79 10.06 4.19 -1.72
N LEU A 80 9.34 4.51 -2.80
CA LEU A 80 9.84 5.37 -3.88
C LEU A 80 10.12 6.80 -3.40
N ILE A 81 9.26 7.37 -2.54
CA ILE A 81 9.53 8.68 -1.93
C ILE A 81 10.80 8.61 -1.09
N TYR A 82 10.97 7.56 -0.29
CA TYR A 82 12.17 7.38 0.52
C TYR A 82 13.41 7.07 -0.31
N SER A 83 13.29 6.45 -1.49
CA SER A 83 14.42 6.13 -2.38
C SER A 83 15.02 7.37 -3.06
N LEU A 84 14.29 8.49 -3.09
CA LEU A 84 14.81 9.77 -3.57
C LEU A 84 15.99 10.28 -2.73
N LEU A 85 16.02 10.00 -1.42
CA LEU A 85 17.11 10.44 -0.54
C LEU A 85 18.44 9.73 -0.86
N PRO A 86 18.55 8.38 -0.82
CA PRO A 86 19.78 7.71 -1.17
C PRO A 86 20.16 7.91 -2.64
N THR A 87 19.19 7.97 -3.57
CA THR A 87 19.47 8.30 -4.98
C THR A 87 20.03 9.71 -5.13
N GLY A 88 19.45 10.69 -4.45
CA GLY A 88 19.94 12.07 -4.41
C GLY A 88 21.34 12.16 -3.79
N LEU A 89 21.63 11.37 -2.75
CA LEU A 89 22.96 11.29 -2.15
C LEU A 89 24.00 10.75 -3.14
N MET A 90 23.62 9.75 -3.96
CA MET A 90 24.47 9.23 -5.03
C MET A 90 24.72 10.23 -6.15
N VAL A 91 23.68 10.96 -6.56
CA VAL A 91 23.79 12.05 -7.53
C VAL A 91 24.70 13.15 -6.99
N ALA A 92 24.58 13.52 -5.71
CA ALA A 92 25.44 14.52 -5.09
C ALA A 92 26.91 14.07 -5.03
N GLY A 93 27.15 12.80 -4.65
CA GLY A 93 28.50 12.23 -4.62
C GLY A 93 29.16 12.21 -6.00
N LEU A 94 28.49 11.61 -6.99
CA LEU A 94 29.01 11.53 -8.36
C LEU A 94 29.05 12.89 -9.04
N GLY A 95 28.10 13.77 -8.76
CA GLY A 95 28.05 15.13 -9.30
C GLY A 95 29.22 15.98 -8.81
N ALA A 96 29.55 15.90 -7.51
CA ALA A 96 30.73 16.56 -6.96
C ALA A 96 32.03 16.05 -7.61
N ALA A 97 32.15 14.73 -7.78
CA ALA A 97 33.29 14.14 -8.50
C ALA A 97 33.36 14.64 -9.95
N ALA A 98 32.25 14.52 -10.69
CA ALA A 98 32.15 14.90 -12.10
C ALA A 98 32.41 16.39 -12.37
N ALA A 99 32.13 17.27 -11.39
CA ALA A 99 32.40 18.70 -11.49
C ALA A 99 33.90 19.04 -11.47
N THR A 100 34.73 18.14 -10.93
CA THR A 100 36.20 18.33 -10.83
C THR A 100 36.97 17.54 -11.90
N LEU A 101 36.33 16.55 -12.50
CA LEU A 101 36.94 15.70 -13.51
C LEU A 101 36.87 16.35 -14.90
N PRO A 102 37.95 16.28 -15.71
CA PRO A 102 37.89 16.71 -17.10
C PRO A 102 37.04 15.75 -17.91
N PHE A 103 36.35 16.28 -18.93
CA PHE A 103 35.61 15.47 -19.88
C PHE A 103 36.57 14.70 -20.78
N SER A 104 36.76 13.41 -20.47
CA SER A 104 37.66 12.50 -21.18
C SER A 104 37.06 11.10 -21.28
N SER A 105 37.61 10.26 -22.16
CA SER A 105 37.23 8.84 -22.28
C SER A 105 37.46 8.05 -20.98
N GLU A 106 38.44 8.45 -20.18
CA GLU A 106 38.75 7.84 -18.89
C GLU A 106 37.64 8.07 -17.86
N ASN A 107 36.98 9.24 -17.93
CA ASN A 107 35.92 9.63 -17.00
C ASN A 107 34.50 9.37 -17.55
N LEU A 108 34.38 8.83 -18.76
CA LEU A 108 33.09 8.60 -19.43
C LEU A 108 32.10 7.85 -18.55
N LEU A 109 32.58 6.84 -17.81
CA LEU A 109 31.74 6.01 -16.96
C LEU A 109 31.12 6.78 -15.77
N TYR A 110 31.80 7.81 -15.24
CA TYR A 110 31.25 8.70 -14.22
C TYR A 110 30.06 9.49 -14.76
N TYR A 111 30.20 10.07 -15.94
CA TYR A 111 29.13 10.83 -16.57
C TYR A 111 27.95 9.94 -16.95
N LEU A 112 28.20 8.74 -17.50
CA LEU A 112 27.15 7.78 -17.84
C LEU A 112 26.36 7.34 -16.59
N LEU A 113 27.04 7.04 -15.49
CA LEU A 113 26.35 6.68 -14.24
C LEU A 113 25.60 7.86 -13.64
N LEU A 114 26.16 9.07 -13.67
CA LEU A 114 25.48 10.28 -13.21
C LEU A 114 24.21 10.54 -14.04
N SER A 115 24.31 10.47 -15.37
CA SER A 115 23.16 10.59 -16.28
C SER A 115 22.10 9.53 -16.02
N LEU A 116 22.52 8.29 -15.78
CA LEU A 116 21.61 7.18 -15.49
C LEU A 116 20.89 7.37 -14.14
N LEU A 117 21.59 7.82 -13.10
CA LEU A 117 20.97 8.12 -11.79
C LEU A 117 20.00 9.30 -11.88
N LEU A 118 20.33 10.35 -12.63
CA LEU A 118 19.42 11.47 -12.88
C LEU A 118 18.17 11.00 -13.65
N MET A 119 18.34 10.12 -14.64
CA MET A 119 17.23 9.52 -15.37
C MET A 119 16.34 8.69 -14.43
N ILE A 120 16.93 7.86 -13.57
CA ILE A 120 16.19 7.06 -12.58
C ILE A 120 15.41 7.97 -11.62
N MET A 121 16.03 9.04 -11.12
CA MET A 121 15.36 10.00 -10.24
C MET A 121 14.16 10.66 -10.93
N LEU A 122 14.27 11.02 -12.22
CA LEU A 122 13.16 11.52 -13.02
C LEU A 122 12.07 10.47 -13.25
N MET A 123 12.46 9.21 -13.48
CA MET A 123 11.51 8.11 -13.62
C MET A 123 10.74 7.87 -12.33
N ASP A 124 11.41 7.80 -11.19
CA ASP A 124 10.79 7.58 -9.88
C ASP A 124 9.90 8.75 -9.50
N HIS A 125 10.34 10.00 -9.72
CA HIS A 125 9.50 11.17 -9.53
C HIS A 125 8.21 11.09 -10.36
N ASN A 126 8.32 10.78 -11.65
CA ASN A 126 7.15 10.59 -12.52
C ASN A 126 6.25 9.44 -12.06
N ARG A 127 6.81 8.36 -11.52
CA ARG A 127 6.04 7.23 -10.97
C ARG A 127 5.32 7.62 -9.69
N ILE A 128 5.96 8.36 -8.79
CA ILE A 128 5.35 8.87 -7.55
C ILE A 128 4.12 9.73 -7.85
N LEU A 129 4.19 10.57 -8.88
CA LEU A 129 3.08 11.42 -9.33
C LEU A 129 1.90 10.61 -9.91
N ARG A 130 2.18 9.45 -10.51
CA ARG A 130 1.16 8.55 -11.10
C ARG A 130 0.53 7.62 -10.07
N MET A 131 1.25 7.30 -9.00
CA MET A 131 0.72 6.44 -7.93
C MET A 131 -0.28 7.24 -7.08
N PRO A 132 -1.54 6.78 -6.95
CA PRO A 132 -2.49 7.45 -6.08
C PRO A 132 -1.93 7.42 -4.65
N ALA A 133 -1.94 8.58 -3.99
CA ALA A 133 -1.73 8.61 -2.55
C ALA A 133 -2.80 7.69 -1.94
N LYS A 134 -2.36 6.65 -1.21
CA LYS A 134 -3.27 5.83 -0.40
C LYS A 134 -3.98 6.83 0.51
N LYS A 135 -5.24 7.17 0.23
CA LYS A 135 -6.04 8.03 1.09
C LYS A 135 -6.24 7.22 2.37
N GLU A 136 -5.39 7.44 3.36
CA GLU A 136 -5.75 7.10 4.72
C GLU A 136 -7.06 7.82 5.00
N LEU A 137 -8.10 7.04 5.30
CA LEU A 137 -9.33 7.60 5.81
C LEU A 137 -8.95 8.41 7.06
N SER A 138 -9.50 9.62 7.21
CA SER A 138 -9.33 10.36 8.46
C SER A 138 -9.76 9.47 9.64
N PRO A 139 -9.21 9.66 10.86
CA PRO A 139 -9.61 8.88 12.03
C PRO A 139 -11.14 8.79 12.20
N ARG A 140 -11.85 9.89 11.91
CA ARG A 140 -13.32 9.94 11.87
C ARG A 140 -13.92 8.98 10.83
N ARG A 141 -13.42 8.99 9.60
CA ARG A 141 -13.89 8.09 8.53
C ARG A 141 -13.55 6.62 8.81
N GLN A 142 -12.43 6.34 9.48
CA GLN A 142 -12.09 4.98 9.91
C GLN A 142 -13.07 4.46 10.96
N ILE A 143 -13.42 5.29 11.94
CA ILE A 143 -14.45 4.97 12.94
C ILE A 143 -15.82 4.78 12.27
N GLU A 144 -16.21 5.67 11.35
CA GLU A 144 -17.45 5.53 10.57
C GLU A 144 -17.50 4.21 9.80
N HIS A 145 -16.41 3.85 9.11
CA HIS A 145 -16.32 2.59 8.39
C HIS A 145 -16.39 1.38 9.34
N ALA A 146 -15.67 1.41 10.47
CA ALA A 146 -15.72 0.33 11.46
C ALA A 146 -17.12 0.16 12.09
N LEU A 147 -17.80 1.27 12.40
CA LEU A 147 -19.16 1.25 12.92
C LEU A 147 -20.16 0.71 11.88
N TYR A 148 -19.99 1.08 10.61
CA TYR A 148 -20.82 0.57 9.52
C TYR A 148 -20.65 -0.96 9.35
N GLN A 149 -19.42 -1.46 9.36
CA GLN A 149 -19.13 -2.90 9.29
C GLN A 149 -19.71 -3.65 10.50
N ARG A 150 -19.61 -3.07 11.70
CA ARG A 150 -20.21 -3.66 12.90
C ARG A 150 -21.73 -3.68 12.83
N GLY A 151 -22.35 -2.59 12.37
CA GLY A 151 -23.80 -2.50 12.20
C GLY A 151 -24.33 -3.53 11.21
N THR A 152 -23.70 -3.66 10.05
CA THR A 152 -24.07 -4.66 9.04
C THR A 152 -23.91 -6.09 9.56
N MET A 153 -22.87 -6.39 10.34
CA MET A 153 -22.71 -7.70 10.98
C MET A 153 -23.85 -7.99 11.98
N LEU A 154 -24.20 -7.03 12.82
CA LEU A 154 -25.30 -7.16 13.79
C LEU A 154 -26.64 -7.38 13.08
N SER A 155 -26.91 -6.65 12.00
CA SER A 155 -28.13 -6.83 11.22
C SER A 155 -28.22 -8.22 10.57
N LYS A 156 -27.10 -8.78 10.07
CA LYS A 156 -27.06 -10.16 9.58
C LYS A 156 -27.36 -11.17 10.68
N MET A 157 -26.71 -11.02 11.85
CA MET A 157 -26.97 -11.88 13.01
C MET A 157 -28.43 -11.80 13.47
N ALA A 158 -29.04 -10.61 13.41
CA ALA A 158 -30.45 -10.42 13.75
C ALA A 158 -31.36 -11.17 12.77
N VAL A 159 -31.11 -11.09 11.46
CA VAL A 159 -31.85 -11.86 10.45
C VAL A 159 -31.79 -13.36 10.76
N GLU A 160 -30.59 -13.91 10.97
CA GLU A 160 -30.41 -15.33 11.29
C GLU A 160 -31.12 -15.76 12.59
N ALA A 161 -31.10 -14.89 13.61
CA ALA A 161 -31.78 -15.14 14.87
C ALA A 161 -33.30 -15.17 14.68
N PHE A 162 -33.85 -14.25 13.88
CA PHE A 162 -35.28 -14.23 13.57
C PHE A 162 -35.70 -15.36 12.64
N ASP A 163 -34.86 -15.80 11.70
CA ASP A 163 -35.12 -17.01 10.90
C ASP A 163 -35.27 -18.25 11.80
N LYS A 164 -34.39 -18.39 12.78
CA LYS A 164 -34.48 -19.46 13.79
C LYS A 164 -35.71 -19.31 14.67
N LEU A 165 -36.06 -18.09 15.09
CA LEU A 165 -37.24 -17.84 15.90
C LEU A 165 -38.52 -18.18 15.14
N GLU A 166 -38.63 -17.79 13.87
CA GLU A 166 -39.76 -18.12 13.00
C GLU A 166 -39.96 -19.64 12.90
N SER A 167 -38.86 -20.40 12.75
CA SER A 167 -38.94 -21.86 12.67
C SER A 167 -39.47 -22.53 13.95
N LYS A 168 -39.29 -21.89 15.11
CA LYS A 168 -39.68 -22.43 16.42
C LYS A 168 -41.01 -21.87 16.93
N ASN A 169 -41.27 -20.59 16.67
CA ASN A 169 -42.45 -19.86 17.10
C ASN A 169 -42.85 -18.84 16.02
N PRO A 170 -43.57 -19.28 14.99
CA PRO A 170 -43.97 -18.41 13.88
C PRO A 170 -44.96 -17.31 14.31
N GLU A 171 -45.61 -17.46 15.46
CA GLU A 171 -46.58 -16.49 15.99
C GLU A 171 -45.95 -15.49 16.96
N TYR A 172 -44.62 -15.49 17.09
CA TYR A 172 -43.92 -14.58 17.98
C TYR A 172 -44.26 -13.11 17.65
N GLU A 173 -44.67 -12.38 18.69
CA GLU A 173 -45.07 -10.99 18.55
C GLU A 173 -43.91 -10.14 18.05
N ASN A 174 -44.15 -9.31 17.03
CA ASN A 174 -43.15 -8.45 16.38
C ASN A 174 -42.08 -9.16 15.54
N LEU A 175 -42.20 -10.45 15.26
CA LEU A 175 -41.27 -11.19 14.39
C LEU A 175 -41.10 -10.52 13.01
N PHE A 176 -42.20 -10.31 12.29
CA PHE A 176 -42.16 -9.73 10.94
C PHE A 176 -41.67 -8.26 10.89
N PRO A 177 -42.14 -7.34 11.77
CA PRO A 177 -41.55 -6.01 11.88
C PRO A 177 -40.04 -6.01 12.17
N ALA A 178 -39.57 -6.91 13.05
CA ALA A 178 -38.16 -6.96 13.43
C ALA A 178 -37.27 -7.48 12.29
N LYS A 179 -37.74 -8.48 11.53
CA LYS A 179 -37.07 -8.92 10.30
C LYS A 179 -37.02 -7.82 9.25
N ALA A 180 -38.15 -7.15 9.00
CA ALA A 180 -38.22 -6.07 8.02
C ALA A 180 -37.20 -4.95 8.31
N LEU A 181 -37.07 -4.57 9.59
CA LEU A 181 -36.07 -3.59 10.02
C LEU A 181 -34.63 -4.10 9.82
N ALA A 182 -34.34 -5.37 10.13
CA ALA A 182 -33.02 -5.95 9.96
C ALA A 182 -32.58 -5.98 8.49
N TYR A 183 -33.48 -6.37 7.57
CA TYR A 183 -33.22 -6.33 6.13
C TYR A 183 -33.06 -4.90 5.60
N ALA A 184 -33.85 -3.95 6.09
CA ALA A 184 -33.71 -2.53 5.72
C ALA A 184 -32.34 -1.96 6.13
N LEU A 185 -31.81 -2.35 7.29
CA LEU A 185 -30.47 -1.96 7.76
C LEU A 185 -29.34 -2.59 6.93
N LEU A 186 -29.60 -3.71 6.26
CA LEU A 186 -28.68 -4.32 5.30
C LEU A 186 -28.78 -3.71 3.89
N GLY A 187 -29.75 -2.83 3.65
CA GLY A 187 -30.05 -2.26 2.34
C GLY A 187 -30.86 -3.19 1.42
N ASP A 188 -31.35 -4.32 1.95
CA ASP A 188 -32.23 -5.25 1.22
C ASP A 188 -33.69 -4.81 1.37
N TYR A 189 -34.04 -3.76 0.64
CA TYR A 189 -35.37 -3.15 0.72
C TYR A 189 -36.48 -4.03 0.16
N GLU A 190 -36.16 -4.90 -0.80
CA GLU A 190 -37.13 -5.84 -1.36
C GLU A 190 -37.60 -6.81 -0.29
N GLN A 191 -36.67 -7.43 0.42
CA GLN A 191 -37.00 -8.35 1.49
C GLN A 191 -37.61 -7.65 2.70
N ALA A 192 -37.15 -6.42 3.00
CA ALA A 192 -37.76 -5.59 4.05
C ALA A 192 -39.23 -5.30 3.76
N MET A 193 -39.57 -4.93 2.51
CA MET A 193 -40.95 -4.64 2.11
C MET A 193 -41.84 -5.88 2.22
N LYS A 194 -41.34 -7.05 1.79
CA LYS A 194 -42.06 -8.32 1.93
C LYS A 194 -42.48 -8.58 3.39
N TYR A 195 -41.55 -8.43 4.34
CA TYR A 195 -41.84 -8.66 5.75
C TYR A 195 -42.73 -7.56 6.38
N TRP A 196 -42.67 -6.32 5.89
CA TRP A 196 -43.63 -5.29 6.28
C TRP A 196 -45.06 -5.62 5.84
N GLU A 197 -45.23 -6.19 4.66
CA GLU A 197 -46.56 -6.65 4.21
C GLU A 197 -47.09 -7.81 5.05
N GLU A 198 -46.24 -8.77 5.41
CA GLU A 198 -46.59 -9.88 6.31
C GLU A 198 -47.00 -9.36 7.70
N ALA A 199 -46.25 -8.39 8.24
CA ALA A 199 -46.60 -7.74 9.50
C ALA A 199 -48.00 -7.08 9.44
N ARG A 200 -48.31 -6.37 8.36
CA ARG A 200 -49.62 -5.73 8.16
C ARG A 200 -50.75 -6.75 8.07
N LYS A 201 -50.54 -7.86 7.37
CA LYS A 201 -51.51 -8.97 7.27
C LYS A 201 -51.77 -9.60 8.65
N ALA A 202 -50.73 -9.81 9.45
CA ALA A 202 -50.84 -10.37 10.79
C ALA A 202 -51.61 -9.43 11.74
N GLN A 203 -51.37 -8.12 11.70
CA GLN A 203 -52.13 -7.14 12.47
C GLN A 203 -53.60 -7.06 12.04
N GLY A 204 -53.88 -7.10 10.73
CA GLY A 204 -55.24 -7.13 10.21
C GLY A 204 -56.05 -8.32 10.73
N LYS A 205 -55.45 -9.53 10.78
CA LYS A 205 -56.07 -10.72 11.37
C LYS A 205 -56.40 -10.55 12.85
N LYS A 206 -55.47 -10.01 13.65
CA LYS A 206 -55.71 -9.73 15.08
C LYS A 206 -56.90 -8.77 15.29
N SER A 207 -56.98 -7.69 14.50
CA SER A 207 -58.07 -6.69 14.60
C SER A 207 -59.44 -7.17 14.08
N GLY A 208 -59.45 -8.14 13.16
CA GLY A 208 -60.67 -8.72 12.60
C GLY A 208 -61.32 -9.78 13.50
N GLY A 209 -60.51 -10.49 14.30
CA GLY A 209 -60.98 -11.49 15.25
C GLY A 209 -61.80 -10.92 16.41
N GLU A 210 -61.44 -9.75 16.94
CA GLU A 210 -62.15 -9.12 18.06
C GLU A 210 -63.55 -8.59 17.70
N LYS A 211 -63.87 -8.40 16.41
CA LYS A 211 -65.21 -7.95 15.99
C LYS A 211 -66.23 -9.08 15.83
N GLY A 212 -65.81 -10.35 15.88
CA GLY A 212 -66.69 -11.52 15.72
C GLY A 212 -67.35 -12.01 17.02
N GLU A 213 -66.83 -11.65 18.19
CA GLU A 213 -67.22 -12.29 19.47
C GLU A 213 -68.24 -11.50 20.31
N LYS A 214 -68.75 -10.35 19.82
CA LYS A 214 -69.76 -9.52 20.52
C LYS A 214 -71.19 -9.60 19.99
N LYS A 215 -71.52 -10.51 19.08
CA LYS A 215 -72.90 -10.75 18.62
C LYS A 215 -73.34 -12.16 18.98
N GLY A 216 -73.84 -12.35 20.19
CA GLY A 216 -74.41 -13.63 20.61
C GLY A 216 -74.47 -13.78 22.12
N LYS A 217 -75.25 -12.92 22.79
CA LYS A 217 -75.81 -13.14 24.13
C LYS A 217 -76.85 -12.04 24.36
N ASP A 218 -77.98 -12.20 23.67
CA ASP A 218 -79.29 -11.76 24.16
C ASP A 218 -79.99 -12.99 24.75
#